data_AF-A0A378SH50-F1
#
_entry.id   AF-A0A378SH50-F1
#
_cell.length_a   1.000
_cell.length_b   1.000
_cell.length_c   1.000
_cell.angle_alpha   90.00
_cell.angle_beta   90.00
_cell.angle_gamma   90.00
#
_symmetry.space_group_name_H-M   'P 1'
#
loop_
_entity.id
_entity.type
_entity.pdbx_description
1 polymer ?
#
loop_
_entity_poly.entity_id
_entity_poly.type
_entity_poly.pdbx_seq_one_letter_code
_entity_poly.pdbx_strand_id
1 'polypeptide(L)'
;MKRLPSDATFKHARNAVIASAHVQGLNAAQQKAIAEAFDEVGISTFPQVKIVLTWGATPSDLDSHLTGPPSVENGPRFHVFYAQRSYFQDGSYSSSDRRLSADLDYDDTSSYGPESTTIRNLVAGDYYFYVHDYSNRGSSSSSAMSQSGATVKVYKPNQSEDQGLLGFLFGSILGTAPTTFQADNESSGTLWTVFKLTIPADNPNNPTISSINQYSFESSPAAVGQLILPEF
;
A
#
# COMPACT_ATOMS: atom_id res chain seq x y z
N MET A 1 14.93 -0.56 -25.86
CA MET A 1 13.88 -1.04 -24.93
C MET A 1 12.95 0.14 -24.65
N LYS A 2 11.64 -0.01 -24.93
CA LYS A 2 10.67 1.08 -24.76
C LYS A 2 10.37 1.23 -23.26
N ARG A 3 10.82 2.33 -22.63
CA ARG A 3 10.66 2.56 -21.18
C ARG A 3 9.26 3.03 -20.77
N LEU A 4 8.40 3.32 -21.74
CA LEU A 4 7.05 3.83 -21.53
C LEU A 4 6.03 2.84 -22.11
N PRO A 5 4.84 2.71 -21.50
CA PRO A 5 3.79 1.84 -22.00
C PRO A 5 3.22 2.36 -23.33
N SER A 6 2.40 1.54 -24.00
CA SER A 6 1.79 1.91 -25.29
C SER A 6 0.84 3.10 -25.20
N ASP A 7 0.30 3.39 -24.02
CA ASP A 7 -0.58 4.49 -23.64
C ASP A 7 0.16 5.52 -22.76
N ALA A 8 1.41 5.83 -23.12
CA ALA A 8 2.26 6.74 -22.36
C ALA A 8 1.57 8.10 -22.06
N THR A 9 1.75 8.59 -20.83
CA THR A 9 1.26 9.89 -20.35
C THR A 9 2.43 10.74 -19.89
N PHE A 10 2.24 12.04 -19.67
CA PHE A 10 3.27 12.89 -19.06
C PHE A 10 3.69 12.41 -17.67
N LYS A 11 2.78 11.76 -16.92
CA LYS A 11 3.11 11.13 -15.63
C LYS A 11 4.02 9.92 -15.81
N HIS A 12 3.79 9.10 -16.84
CA HIS A 12 4.70 8.01 -17.20
C HIS A 12 6.10 8.55 -17.54
N ALA A 13 6.18 9.66 -18.29
CA ALA A 13 7.45 10.31 -18.62
C ALA A 13 8.16 10.87 -17.38
N ARG A 14 7.45 11.60 -16.49
CA ARG A 14 7.97 12.09 -15.21
C ARG A 14 8.63 10.97 -14.40
N ASN A 15 7.90 9.89 -14.18
CA ASN A 15 8.40 8.75 -13.40
C ASN A 15 9.63 8.11 -14.05
N ALA A 16 9.65 7.96 -15.38
CA ALA A 16 10.80 7.41 -16.09
C ALA A 16 12.04 8.32 -16.04
N VAL A 17 11.85 9.65 -16.06
CA VAL A 17 12.94 10.63 -15.96
C VAL A 17 13.53 10.66 -14.56
N ILE A 18 12.69 10.75 -13.52
CA ILE A 18 13.12 10.68 -12.11
C ILE A 18 13.85 9.35 -11.86
N ALA A 19 13.31 8.24 -12.37
CA ALA A 19 13.97 6.94 -12.29
C ALA A 19 15.36 6.95 -12.94
N SER A 20 15.47 7.54 -14.13
CA SER A 20 16.75 7.61 -14.82
C SER A 20 17.75 8.54 -14.12
N ALA A 21 17.31 9.57 -13.41
CA ALA A 21 18.18 10.48 -12.68
C ALA A 21 19.01 9.75 -11.61
N HIS A 22 18.36 8.86 -10.84
CA HIS A 22 19.05 7.99 -9.89
C HIS A 22 20.12 7.11 -10.57
N VAL A 23 19.75 6.43 -11.66
CA VAL A 23 20.67 5.56 -12.42
C VAL A 23 21.88 6.32 -12.97
N GLN A 24 21.70 7.62 -13.27
CA GLN A 24 22.76 8.50 -13.75
C GLN A 24 23.57 9.15 -12.61
N GLY A 25 23.33 8.76 -11.36
CA GLY A 25 24.11 9.19 -10.20
C GLY A 25 23.73 10.56 -9.62
N LEU A 26 22.54 11.08 -9.94
CA LEU A 26 22.06 12.33 -9.32
C LEU A 26 21.74 12.09 -7.84
N ASN A 27 22.13 13.02 -6.98
CA ASN A 27 21.81 12.95 -5.55
C ASN A 27 20.36 13.35 -5.27
N ALA A 28 19.89 13.09 -4.04
CA ALA A 28 18.54 13.39 -3.59
C ALA A 28 18.07 14.82 -3.92
N ALA A 29 18.90 15.83 -3.65
CA ALA A 29 18.54 17.23 -3.89
C ALA A 29 18.34 17.53 -5.39
N GLN A 30 19.19 16.94 -6.25
CA GLN A 30 19.06 17.08 -7.70
C GLN A 30 17.82 16.37 -8.24
N GLN A 31 17.49 15.21 -7.70
CA GLN A 31 16.29 14.47 -8.09
C GLN A 31 15.01 15.22 -7.67
N LYS A 32 14.99 15.78 -6.45
CA LYS A 32 13.91 16.63 -5.95
C LYS A 32 13.69 17.85 -6.84
N ALA A 33 14.75 18.54 -7.24
CA ALA A 33 14.65 19.69 -8.14
C ALA A 33 14.04 19.33 -9.51
N ILE A 34 14.33 18.12 -10.03
CA ILE A 34 13.71 17.62 -11.27
C ILE A 34 12.22 17.35 -11.06
N ALA A 35 11.83 16.72 -9.94
CA ALA A 35 10.43 16.48 -9.62
C ALA A 35 9.64 17.80 -9.44
N GLU A 36 10.21 18.77 -8.73
CA GLU A 36 9.65 20.12 -8.57
C GLU A 36 9.46 20.82 -9.92
N ALA A 37 10.42 20.71 -10.84
CA ALA A 37 10.28 21.26 -12.19
C ALA A 37 9.12 20.63 -12.98
N PHE A 38 8.87 19.32 -12.82
CA PHE A 38 7.69 18.68 -13.40
C PHE A 38 6.39 19.18 -12.77
N ASP A 39 6.38 19.38 -11.45
CA ASP A 39 5.21 19.87 -10.73
C ASP A 39 4.88 21.33 -11.12
N GLU A 40 5.90 22.19 -11.31
CA GLU A 40 5.76 23.57 -11.80
C GLU A 40 5.07 23.68 -13.17
N VAL A 41 5.29 22.67 -14.03
CA VAL A 41 4.65 22.60 -15.36
C VAL A 41 3.37 21.77 -15.36
N GLY A 42 2.84 21.43 -14.18
CA GLY A 42 1.56 20.72 -14.02
C GLY A 42 1.63 19.21 -14.28
N ILE A 43 2.83 18.64 -14.36
CA ILE A 43 3.05 17.19 -14.49
C ILE A 43 3.33 16.62 -13.09
N SER A 44 2.31 16.64 -12.23
CA SER A 44 2.45 16.21 -10.84
C SER A 44 1.86 14.82 -10.58
N THR A 45 2.30 14.22 -9.49
CA THR A 45 1.63 13.08 -8.85
C THR A 45 0.69 13.58 -7.78
N PHE A 46 -0.46 12.92 -7.62
CA PHE A 46 -1.34 13.22 -6.51
C PHE A 46 -0.77 12.61 -5.22
N PRO A 47 -0.90 13.29 -4.07
CA PRO A 47 -0.55 12.72 -2.77
C PRO A 47 -1.30 11.39 -2.57
N GLN A 48 -0.57 10.31 -2.29
CA GLN A 48 -1.13 8.98 -2.10
C GLN A 48 -0.35 8.23 -1.01
N VAL A 49 -0.99 7.28 -0.34
CA VAL A 49 -0.29 6.33 0.52
C VAL A 49 -0.11 5.04 -0.27
N LYS A 50 1.10 4.49 -0.30
CA LYS A 50 1.37 3.16 -0.86
C LYS A 50 1.84 2.23 0.22
N ILE A 51 1.35 1.00 0.16
CA ILE A 51 1.64 -0.05 1.11
C ILE A 51 2.16 -1.23 0.29
N VAL A 52 3.37 -1.68 0.58
CA VAL A 52 4.01 -2.78 -0.13
C VAL A 52 4.23 -3.92 0.84
N LEU A 53 3.68 -5.09 0.52
CA LEU A 53 3.87 -6.35 1.22
C LEU A 53 4.85 -7.22 0.42
N THR A 54 5.84 -7.78 1.09
CA THR A 54 6.77 -8.79 0.54
C THR A 54 6.93 -9.92 1.53
N TRP A 55 7.15 -11.16 1.08
CA TRP A 55 7.38 -12.31 1.96
C TRP A 55 8.33 -13.31 1.32
N GLY A 56 8.69 -14.36 2.07
CA GLY A 56 9.53 -15.45 1.59
C GLY A 56 8.80 -16.43 0.69
N ALA A 57 9.42 -17.58 0.44
CA ALA A 57 8.85 -18.62 -0.43
C ALA A 57 7.61 -19.31 0.17
N THR A 58 7.52 -19.33 1.51
CA THR A 58 6.48 -20.04 2.27
C THR A 58 5.94 -19.10 3.34
N PRO A 59 4.60 -18.96 3.49
CA PRO A 59 3.57 -19.59 2.66
C PRO A 59 3.59 -19.07 1.22
N SER A 60 2.94 -19.79 0.31
CA SER A 60 2.95 -19.44 -1.12
C SER A 60 2.17 -18.17 -1.42
N ASP A 61 1.20 -17.84 -0.58
CA ASP A 61 0.20 -16.81 -0.85
C ASP A 61 -0.17 -16.06 0.43
N LEU A 62 0.24 -14.79 0.49
CA LEU A 62 -0.15 -13.82 1.51
C LEU A 62 -0.89 -12.67 0.83
N ASP A 63 -2.11 -12.40 1.29
CA ASP A 63 -2.97 -11.35 0.75
C ASP A 63 -2.87 -10.07 1.59
N SER A 64 -2.83 -8.93 0.91
CA SER A 64 -3.00 -7.60 1.49
C SER A 64 -4.47 -7.22 1.60
N HIS A 65 -4.84 -6.76 2.80
CA HIS A 65 -6.19 -6.32 3.11
C HIS A 65 -6.14 -4.90 3.65
N LEU A 66 -6.88 -3.99 3.03
CA LEU A 66 -7.04 -2.61 3.48
C LEU A 66 -8.50 -2.31 3.76
N THR A 67 -8.80 -1.82 4.96
CA THR A 67 -10.12 -1.24 5.26
C THR A 67 -9.97 0.24 5.56
N GLY A 68 -10.99 1.05 5.22
CA GLY A 68 -10.95 2.49 5.41
C GLY A 68 -12.33 3.16 5.42
N PRO A 69 -12.40 4.43 5.84
CA PRO A 69 -13.66 5.19 5.87
C PRO A 69 -14.33 5.24 4.49
N PRO A 70 -15.66 5.39 4.42
CA PRO A 70 -16.36 5.54 3.15
C PRO A 70 -15.84 6.76 2.37
N SER A 71 -15.87 6.68 1.04
CA SER A 71 -15.56 7.85 0.19
C SER A 71 -16.74 8.80 -0.02
N VAL A 72 -17.92 8.40 0.44
CA VAL A 72 -19.16 9.19 0.41
C VAL A 72 -19.71 9.34 1.82
N GLU A 73 -20.42 10.44 2.06
CA GLU A 73 -21.04 10.69 3.36
C GLU A 73 -22.02 9.55 3.73
N ASN A 74 -21.96 9.08 4.98
CA ASN A 74 -22.80 8.00 5.51
C ASN A 74 -22.67 6.63 4.78
N GLY A 75 -21.63 6.43 3.96
CA GLY A 75 -21.33 5.14 3.35
C GLY A 75 -20.77 4.12 4.35
N PRO A 76 -20.75 2.82 4.00
CA PRO A 76 -20.08 1.80 4.80
C PRO A 76 -18.55 1.91 4.69
N ARG A 77 -17.85 1.41 5.71
CA ARG A 77 -16.40 1.16 5.64
C ARG A 77 -16.09 0.30 4.42
N PHE A 78 -15.10 0.68 3.62
CA PHE A 78 -14.69 -0.15 2.48
C PHE A 78 -13.70 -1.23 2.91
N HIS A 79 -13.54 -2.23 2.04
CA HIS A 79 -12.55 -3.28 2.16
C HIS A 79 -11.98 -3.61 0.78
N VAL A 80 -10.69 -3.33 0.58
CA VAL A 80 -9.93 -3.69 -0.62
C VAL A 80 -9.07 -4.91 -0.33
N PHE A 81 -9.22 -5.94 -1.17
CA PHE A 81 -8.47 -7.20 -1.17
C PHE A 81 -8.63 -7.90 -2.54
N TYR A 82 -8.06 -9.11 -2.73
CA TYR A 82 -8.03 -9.79 -4.04
C TYR A 82 -9.39 -9.88 -4.75
N ALA A 83 -10.51 -10.08 -4.04
CA ALA A 83 -11.84 -10.19 -4.65
C ALA A 83 -12.52 -8.83 -4.90
N GLN A 84 -12.09 -7.77 -4.21
CA GLN A 84 -12.60 -6.40 -4.33
C GLN A 84 -11.42 -5.43 -4.46
N ARG A 85 -10.74 -5.51 -5.61
CA ARG A 85 -9.44 -4.86 -5.83
C ARG A 85 -9.48 -3.34 -5.98
N SER A 86 -10.66 -2.75 -6.12
CA SER A 86 -10.81 -1.33 -6.44
C SER A 86 -12.04 -0.77 -5.76
N TYR A 87 -11.84 0.31 -5.02
CA TYR A 87 -12.90 1.11 -4.42
C TYR A 87 -12.84 2.53 -5.01
N PHE A 88 -13.98 3.06 -5.42
CA PHE A 88 -14.08 4.32 -6.17
C PHE A 88 -14.60 5.46 -5.31
N GLN A 89 -14.32 6.69 -5.73
CA GLN A 89 -14.69 7.91 -4.99
C GLN A 89 -16.21 8.10 -4.88
N ASP A 90 -17.00 7.47 -5.77
CA ASP A 90 -18.46 7.43 -5.70
C ASP A 90 -19.01 6.43 -4.67
N GLY A 91 -18.14 5.76 -3.92
CA GLY A 91 -18.50 4.80 -2.89
C GLY A 91 -18.80 3.39 -3.41
N SER A 92 -18.50 3.10 -4.68
CA SER A 92 -18.73 1.79 -5.30
C SER A 92 -17.44 0.97 -5.47
N TYR A 93 -17.61 -0.31 -5.83
CA TYR A 93 -16.51 -1.20 -6.29
C TYR A 93 -16.46 -1.34 -7.83
N SER A 94 -17.28 -0.56 -8.54
CA SER A 94 -17.34 -0.54 -10.00
C SER A 94 -17.88 0.80 -10.48
N SER A 95 -17.01 1.66 -11.00
CA SER A 95 -17.37 3.00 -11.45
C SER A 95 -17.02 3.26 -12.91
N SER A 96 -17.87 4.03 -13.61
CA SER A 96 -17.63 4.53 -14.96
C SER A 96 -16.70 5.75 -15.00
N ASP A 97 -16.64 6.53 -13.91
CA ASP A 97 -15.75 7.71 -13.76
C ASP A 97 -14.29 7.29 -13.52
N ARG A 98 -14.05 6.02 -13.14
CA ARG A 98 -12.72 5.41 -12.89
C ARG A 98 -11.85 6.17 -11.88
N ARG A 99 -12.44 7.05 -11.07
CA ARG A 99 -11.74 7.78 -10.00
C ARG A 99 -11.59 6.88 -8.78
N LEU A 100 -10.43 6.26 -8.67
CA LEU A 100 -10.10 5.37 -7.58
C LEU A 100 -9.93 6.13 -6.25
N SER A 101 -10.42 5.50 -5.19
CA SER A 101 -10.21 5.89 -3.80
C SER A 101 -9.13 5.03 -3.15
N ALA A 102 -9.19 3.72 -3.37
CA ALA A 102 -8.14 2.78 -3.00
C ALA A 102 -8.16 1.56 -3.92
N ASP A 103 -7.01 0.92 -4.11
CA ASP A 103 -6.88 -0.25 -4.96
C ASP A 103 -5.66 -1.12 -4.68
N LEU A 104 -5.78 -2.39 -5.09
CA LEU A 104 -4.72 -3.38 -5.14
C LEU A 104 -4.06 -3.34 -6.53
N ASP A 105 -2.97 -2.57 -6.63
CA ASP A 105 -2.23 -2.26 -7.86
C ASP A 105 -1.60 -3.50 -8.50
N TYR A 106 -1.10 -4.42 -7.68
CA TYR A 106 -0.42 -5.63 -8.11
C TYR A 106 -0.70 -6.73 -7.08
N ASP A 107 -1.30 -7.80 -7.56
CA ASP A 107 -1.56 -9.04 -6.81
C ASP A 107 -0.75 -10.11 -7.53
N ASP A 108 0.23 -10.64 -6.82
CA ASP A 108 0.98 -11.80 -7.26
C ASP A 108 0.55 -12.97 -6.38
N THR A 109 -0.32 -13.82 -6.92
CA THR A 109 -0.77 -15.06 -6.27
C THR A 109 0.33 -16.14 -6.13
N SER A 110 1.60 -15.80 -6.41
CA SER A 110 2.74 -16.71 -6.34
C SER A 110 3.77 -16.28 -5.28
N SER A 111 4.55 -17.26 -4.80
CA SER A 111 5.59 -17.08 -3.77
C SER A 111 6.45 -15.83 -4.02
N TYR A 112 6.99 -15.26 -2.92
CA TYR A 112 7.91 -14.11 -2.85
C TYR A 112 7.28 -12.70 -2.85
N GLY A 113 6.01 -12.54 -3.23
CA GLY A 113 5.44 -11.21 -3.47
C GLY A 113 6.28 -10.40 -4.48
N PRO A 114 6.03 -9.10 -4.67
CA PRO A 114 5.29 -8.19 -3.79
C PRO A 114 3.80 -8.10 -4.09
N GLU A 115 3.01 -7.73 -3.09
CA GLU A 115 1.70 -7.10 -3.30
C GLU A 115 1.75 -5.61 -2.99
N SER A 116 1.00 -4.80 -3.75
CA SER A 116 0.96 -3.36 -3.59
C SER A 116 -0.46 -2.85 -3.47
N THR A 117 -0.78 -2.21 -2.35
CA THR A 117 -2.06 -1.51 -2.12
C THR A 117 -1.83 0.00 -2.06
N THR A 118 -2.69 0.78 -2.70
CA THR A 118 -2.60 2.24 -2.71
C THR A 118 -3.90 2.90 -2.23
N ILE A 119 -3.77 3.90 -1.34
CA ILE A 119 -4.83 4.86 -1.01
C ILE A 119 -4.62 6.09 -1.89
N ARG A 120 -5.54 6.33 -2.83
CA ARG A 120 -5.47 7.42 -3.81
C ARG A 120 -6.32 8.63 -3.44
N ASN A 121 -7.40 8.42 -2.70
CA ASN A 121 -8.22 9.48 -2.14
C ASN A 121 -8.02 9.51 -0.62
N LEU A 122 -7.35 10.55 -0.11
CA LEU A 122 -6.98 10.69 1.29
C LEU A 122 -8.16 11.21 2.12
N VAL A 123 -9.22 10.41 2.21
CA VAL A 123 -10.39 10.72 3.05
C VAL A 123 -9.99 10.63 4.52
N ALA A 124 -10.36 11.64 5.31
CA ALA A 124 -10.05 11.69 6.73
C ALA A 124 -10.67 10.50 7.48
N GLY A 125 -9.92 9.94 8.43
CA GLY A 125 -10.34 8.81 9.25
C GLY A 125 -9.27 7.73 9.41
N ASP A 126 -9.68 6.64 10.04
CA ASP A 126 -8.80 5.51 10.38
C ASP A 126 -8.87 4.42 9.32
N TYR A 127 -7.70 4.03 8.84
CA TYR A 127 -7.44 2.92 7.93
C TYR A 127 -6.70 1.82 8.69
N TYR A 128 -7.01 0.57 8.38
CA TYR A 128 -6.32 -0.58 8.94
C TYR A 128 -5.78 -1.45 7.82
N PHE A 129 -4.55 -1.91 7.98
CA PHE A 129 -3.91 -2.81 7.05
C PHE A 129 -3.61 -4.15 7.71
N TYR A 130 -3.91 -5.22 6.98
CA TYR A 130 -3.74 -6.59 7.43
C TYR A 130 -3.01 -7.39 6.36
N VAL A 131 -2.32 -8.45 6.82
CA VAL A 131 -1.79 -9.50 5.97
C VAL A 131 -2.53 -10.80 6.33
N HIS A 132 -3.11 -11.46 5.34
CA HIS A 132 -3.86 -12.69 5.50
C HIS A 132 -3.13 -13.86 4.85
N ASP A 133 -2.91 -14.95 5.59
CA ASP A 133 -2.30 -16.17 5.08
C ASP A 133 -3.36 -17.01 4.37
N TYR A 134 -3.59 -16.70 3.10
CA TYR A 134 -4.57 -17.42 2.29
C TYR A 134 -4.23 -18.89 2.16
N SER A 135 -2.94 -19.21 2.04
CA SER A 135 -2.45 -20.59 1.91
C SER A 135 -2.84 -21.45 3.11
N ASN A 136 -2.73 -20.92 4.32
CA ASN A 136 -3.02 -21.64 5.56
C ASN A 136 -4.29 -21.21 6.27
N ARG A 137 -5.17 -20.43 5.63
CA ARG A 137 -6.37 -19.81 6.25
C ARG A 137 -7.27 -20.76 7.04
N GLY A 138 -7.31 -22.04 6.68
CA GLY A 138 -8.09 -23.06 7.40
C GLY A 138 -7.43 -23.59 8.68
N SER A 139 -6.20 -23.17 8.97
CA SER A 139 -5.44 -23.62 10.13
C SER A 139 -5.74 -22.77 11.36
N SER A 140 -5.83 -23.42 12.53
CA SER A 140 -5.98 -22.77 13.84
C SER A 140 -4.69 -22.77 14.66
N SER A 141 -3.56 -23.16 14.06
CA SER A 141 -2.26 -23.24 14.74
C SER A 141 -1.06 -22.95 13.82
N SER A 142 -1.29 -22.45 12.60
CA SER A 142 -0.21 -22.11 11.67
C SER A 142 0.65 -20.97 12.21
N SER A 143 1.97 -21.08 12.05
CA SER A 143 2.95 -20.01 12.24
C SER A 143 3.67 -19.67 10.92
N ALA A 144 3.15 -20.13 9.78
CA ALA A 144 3.83 -20.00 8.50
C ALA A 144 4.00 -18.53 8.09
N MET A 145 2.96 -17.71 8.28
CA MET A 145 2.98 -16.28 7.96
C MET A 145 4.07 -15.50 8.71
N SER A 146 4.21 -15.68 10.02
CA SER A 146 5.26 -15.02 10.81
C SER A 146 6.65 -15.48 10.35
N GLN A 147 6.83 -16.79 10.20
CA GLN A 147 8.11 -17.38 9.73
C GLN A 147 8.45 -17.08 8.27
N SER A 148 7.55 -16.47 7.50
CA SER A 148 7.77 -16.14 6.09
C SER A 148 8.77 -14.99 5.88
N GLY A 149 9.07 -14.21 6.91
CA GLY A 149 9.82 -12.95 6.76
C GLY A 149 8.98 -11.84 6.12
N ALA A 150 7.65 -11.92 6.23
CA ALA A 150 6.73 -10.90 5.74
C ALA A 150 7.13 -9.50 6.23
N THR A 151 7.21 -8.56 5.30
CA THR A 151 7.58 -7.17 5.55
C THR A 151 6.58 -6.26 4.86
N VAL A 152 6.08 -5.27 5.59
CA VAL A 152 5.15 -4.24 5.10
C VAL A 152 5.84 -2.89 5.16
N LYS A 153 5.94 -2.21 4.03
CA LYS A 153 6.47 -0.85 3.91
C LYS A 153 5.37 0.12 3.55
N VAL A 154 5.27 1.21 4.31
CA VAL A 154 4.30 2.28 4.08
C VAL A 154 5.03 3.56 3.66
N TYR A 155 4.64 4.07 2.51
CA TYR A 155 5.13 5.31 1.94
C TYR A 155 4.01 6.34 1.97
N LYS A 156 4.19 7.40 2.74
CA LYS A 156 3.20 8.47 2.95
C LYS A 156 3.09 9.43 1.75
N PRO A 157 2.07 10.30 1.70
CA PRO A 157 1.85 11.20 0.57
C PRO A 157 2.98 12.21 0.35
N ASN A 158 3.63 12.63 1.43
CA ASN A 158 4.84 13.47 1.39
C ASN A 158 6.13 12.70 1.01
N GLN A 159 6.02 11.40 0.72
CA GLN A 159 7.09 10.54 0.20
C GLN A 159 6.80 10.11 -1.25
N SER A 160 5.99 10.88 -1.98
CA SER A 160 5.44 10.55 -3.31
C SER A 160 6.49 10.20 -4.37
N GLU A 161 7.72 10.70 -4.23
CA GLU A 161 8.83 10.47 -5.16
C GLU A 161 9.49 9.08 -4.98
N ASP A 162 9.31 8.43 -3.83
CA ASP A 162 9.82 7.07 -3.52
C ASP A 162 8.81 5.96 -3.90
N GLN A 163 7.65 6.32 -4.43
CA GLN A 163 6.51 5.42 -4.68
C GLN A 163 6.67 4.51 -5.93
N GLY A 164 7.72 4.70 -6.71
CA GLY A 164 8.02 3.94 -7.93
C GLY A 164 8.89 2.70 -7.69
N LEU A 165 9.04 1.86 -8.73
CA LEU A 165 9.95 0.69 -8.75
C LEU A 165 11.38 0.99 -8.29
N LEU A 166 11.83 2.25 -8.36
CA LEU A 166 13.17 2.63 -7.94
C LEU A 166 13.30 2.86 -6.43
N GLY A 167 12.26 3.39 -5.76
CA GLY A 167 12.26 3.47 -4.29
C GLY A 167 12.17 2.08 -3.66
N PHE A 168 11.62 1.12 -4.42
CA PHE A 168 11.60 -0.30 -4.09
C PHE A 168 12.97 -0.99 -4.25
N LEU A 169 13.70 -0.73 -5.34
CA LEU A 169 14.99 -1.37 -5.62
C LEU A 169 16.19 -0.74 -4.89
N PHE A 170 16.12 0.57 -4.59
CA PHE A 170 17.28 1.33 -4.09
C PHE A 170 17.07 2.00 -2.74
N GLY A 171 15.88 1.83 -2.12
CA GLY A 171 15.53 2.54 -0.89
C GLY A 171 15.19 4.00 -1.14
N SER A 172 15.15 4.82 -0.09
CA SER A 172 14.71 6.21 -0.21
C SER A 172 15.61 7.00 -1.15
N ILE A 173 15.01 7.55 -2.19
CA ILE A 173 15.67 8.33 -3.23
C ILE A 173 15.91 9.77 -2.72
N LEU A 174 15.16 10.19 -1.69
CA LEU A 174 15.23 11.53 -1.07
C LEU A 174 15.56 11.55 0.43
N GLY A 175 15.92 10.41 1.03
CA GLY A 175 16.36 10.33 2.42
C GLY A 175 15.24 10.24 3.48
N THR A 176 13.98 10.04 3.10
CA THR A 176 12.90 9.72 4.05
C THR A 176 12.52 8.25 3.93
N ALA A 177 13.07 7.40 4.82
CA ALA A 177 12.77 5.97 4.84
C ALA A 177 11.26 5.70 5.01
N PRO A 178 10.70 4.65 4.36
CA PRO A 178 9.32 4.24 4.59
C PRO A 178 9.16 3.73 6.02
N THR A 179 7.95 3.86 6.57
CA THR A 179 7.61 3.16 7.82
C THR A 179 7.58 1.67 7.52
N THR A 180 8.40 0.89 8.21
CA THR A 180 8.55 -0.55 7.96
C THR A 180 8.03 -1.34 9.15
N PHE A 181 7.21 -2.34 8.88
CA PHE A 181 6.74 -3.35 9.81
C PHE A 181 7.26 -4.70 9.33
N GLN A 182 7.73 -5.52 10.26
CA GLN A 182 8.18 -6.87 9.96
C GLN A 182 7.34 -7.82 10.80
N ALA A 183 6.87 -8.90 10.19
CA ALA A 183 6.25 -9.96 10.94
C ALA A 183 7.27 -10.51 11.95
N ASP A 184 6.79 -10.94 13.11
CA ASP A 184 7.65 -11.68 14.03
C ASP A 184 8.00 -13.05 13.43
N ASN A 185 8.79 -13.86 14.13
CA ASN A 185 9.21 -15.17 13.65
C ASN A 185 8.67 -16.33 14.51
N GLU A 186 7.65 -16.07 15.34
CA GLU A 186 7.22 -16.98 16.39
C GLU A 186 5.71 -17.06 16.59
N SER A 187 4.95 -16.01 16.24
CA SER A 187 3.51 -15.97 16.47
C SER A 187 2.76 -16.95 15.60
N SER A 188 1.77 -17.60 16.19
CA SER A 188 0.79 -18.37 15.43
C SER A 188 -0.38 -17.47 15.02
N GLY A 189 -0.84 -17.62 13.79
CA GLY A 189 -1.94 -16.86 13.22
C GLY A 189 -2.00 -17.03 11.71
N THR A 190 -3.20 -16.85 11.16
CA THR A 190 -3.45 -16.72 9.72
C THR A 190 -3.82 -15.28 9.33
N LEU A 191 -3.90 -14.37 10.30
CA LEU A 191 -4.15 -12.96 10.09
C LEU A 191 -3.19 -12.14 10.95
N TRP A 192 -2.48 -11.20 10.33
CA TRP A 192 -1.64 -10.22 11.00
C TRP A 192 -2.24 -8.83 10.83
N THR A 193 -2.72 -8.25 11.93
CA THR A 193 -3.13 -6.84 11.99
C THR A 193 -1.88 -5.99 12.16
N VAL A 194 -1.46 -5.33 11.09
CA VAL A 194 -0.14 -4.70 11.01
C VAL A 194 -0.15 -3.35 11.72
N PHE A 195 -0.97 -2.42 11.22
CA PHE A 195 -0.99 -1.03 11.69
C PHE A 195 -2.36 -0.38 11.52
N LYS A 196 -2.53 0.72 12.25
CA LYS A 196 -3.55 1.73 12.00
C LYS A 196 -2.90 2.96 11.38
N LEU A 197 -3.51 3.51 10.34
CA LEU A 197 -3.13 4.77 9.71
C LEU A 197 -4.27 5.77 9.86
N THR A 198 -3.99 6.94 10.40
CA THR A 198 -5.00 8.00 10.59
C THR A 198 -4.68 9.15 9.65
N ILE A 199 -5.63 9.45 8.75
CA ILE A 199 -5.59 10.63 7.89
C ILE A 199 -6.35 11.75 8.61
N PRO A 200 -5.69 12.85 9.02
CA PRO A 200 -6.36 13.93 9.72
C PRO A 200 -7.10 14.85 8.73
N ALA A 201 -8.24 15.41 9.15
CA ALA A 201 -9.10 16.21 8.27
C ALA A 201 -8.49 17.57 7.88
N ASP A 202 -7.66 18.14 8.74
CA ASP A 202 -6.99 19.44 8.56
C ASP A 202 -5.71 19.34 7.72
N ASN A 203 -5.06 18.17 7.69
CA ASN A 203 -3.84 17.93 6.91
C ASN A 203 -3.75 16.50 6.34
N PRO A 204 -4.57 16.16 5.33
CA PRO A 204 -4.64 14.80 4.80
C PRO A 204 -3.31 14.29 4.20
N ASN A 205 -2.39 15.19 3.85
CA ASN A 205 -1.08 14.85 3.31
C ASN A 205 -0.06 14.42 4.37
N ASN A 206 -0.39 14.52 5.66
CA ASN A 206 0.49 14.13 6.77
C ASN A 206 -0.18 13.11 7.69
N PRO A 207 -0.43 11.88 7.21
CA PRO A 207 -1.04 10.84 8.03
C PRO A 207 -0.07 10.36 9.12
N THR A 208 -0.65 9.92 10.24
CA THR A 208 0.06 9.24 11.33
C THR A 208 -0.13 7.74 11.24
N ILE A 209 0.86 6.97 11.71
CA ILE A 209 0.81 5.51 11.69
C ILE A 209 1.15 5.00 13.09
N SER A 210 0.32 4.12 13.63
CA SER A 210 0.56 3.39 14.88
C SER A 210 0.63 1.89 14.62
N SER A 211 1.67 1.24 15.13
CA SER A 211 1.79 -0.22 15.09
C SER A 211 0.66 -0.87 15.89
N ILE A 212 0.06 -1.93 15.35
CA ILE A 212 -0.82 -2.83 16.09
C ILE A 212 -0.07 -4.13 16.37
N ASN A 213 0.52 -4.73 15.34
CA ASN A 213 1.32 -5.96 15.40
C ASN A 213 0.64 -7.08 16.21
N GLN A 214 -0.58 -7.45 15.83
CA GLN A 214 -1.34 -8.53 16.48
C GLN A 214 -1.63 -9.67 15.52
N TYR A 215 -1.56 -10.90 16.02
CA TYR A 215 -1.81 -12.12 15.26
C TYR A 215 -3.09 -12.78 15.75
N SER A 216 -3.89 -13.26 14.81
CA SER A 216 -5.13 -13.99 15.07
C SER A 216 -5.37 -15.02 13.97
N PHE A 217 -6.46 -15.77 14.11
CA PHE A 217 -6.90 -16.73 13.10
C PHE A 217 -8.15 -16.20 12.40
N GLU A 218 -8.07 -16.09 11.09
CA GLU A 218 -9.21 -15.81 10.22
C GLU A 218 -9.12 -16.76 9.02
N SER A 219 -10.25 -17.38 8.67
CA SER A 219 -10.35 -18.34 7.57
C SER A 219 -11.03 -17.76 6.34
N SER A 220 -11.83 -16.71 6.53
CA SER A 220 -12.59 -16.02 5.50
C SER A 220 -11.92 -14.69 5.15
N PRO A 221 -11.35 -14.55 3.93
CA PRO A 221 -10.77 -13.28 3.49
C PRO A 221 -11.76 -12.11 3.57
N ALA A 222 -13.04 -12.36 3.29
CA ALA A 222 -14.09 -11.34 3.35
C ALA A 222 -14.46 -10.88 4.76
N ALA A 223 -14.07 -11.62 5.81
CA ALA A 223 -14.32 -11.25 7.21
C ALA A 223 -13.20 -10.39 7.82
N VAL A 224 -12.04 -10.29 7.15
CA VAL A 224 -10.90 -9.50 7.62
C VAL A 224 -11.30 -8.04 7.82
N GLY A 225 -11.12 -7.53 9.04
CA GLY A 225 -11.44 -6.15 9.40
C GLY A 225 -12.94 -5.82 9.44
N GLN A 226 -13.83 -6.82 9.32
CA GLN A 226 -15.29 -6.67 9.46
C GLN A 226 -15.78 -6.99 10.89
N LEU A 227 -14.99 -7.73 11.68
CA LEU A 227 -15.27 -8.01 13.08
C LEU A 227 -14.64 -6.92 13.96
N ILE A 228 -15.43 -6.42 14.92
CA ILE A 228 -15.17 -5.38 15.93
C ILE A 228 -13.75 -4.80 15.88
N LEU A 229 -13.63 -3.55 15.43
CA LEU A 229 -12.38 -2.79 15.49
C LEU A 229 -11.77 -2.95 16.89
N PRO A 230 -10.47 -3.29 17.03
CA PRO A 230 -9.87 -3.45 18.34
C PRO A 230 -10.15 -2.19 19.16
N GLU A 231 -10.97 -2.33 20.21
CA GLU A 231 -11.25 -1.25 21.12
C GLU A 231 -9.92 -0.88 21.79
N PHE A 232 -9.45 0.35 21.52
CA PHE A 232 -8.37 0.98 22.27
C PHE A 232 -8.98 1.89 23.34
#